data_AF-A0A946ZHS2-F1
#
_entry.id   AF-A0A946ZHS2-F1
#
_cell.length_a   1.000
_cell.length_b   1.000
_cell.length_c   1.000
_cell.angle_alpha   90.00
_cell.angle_beta   90.00
_cell.angle_gamma   90.00
#
_symmetry.space_group_name_H-M   'P 1'
#
loop_
_entity.id
_entity.type
_entity.pdbx_description
1 polymer ?
#
loop_
_entity_poly.entity_id
_entity_poly.type
_entity_poly.pdbx_seq_one_letter_code
_entity_poly.pdbx_strand_id
1 'polypeptide(L)'
;MVAKQAERLNFSSIKNRTEYPDFLDIQIKSFQDFFQLETKSEERGDEGLYHTFMENFPITDTRNQFVLEFLDYFIDPPRYSIEECIERGL
;
A
#
# COMPACT_ATOMS: atom_id res chain seq x y z
N MET A 1 25.15 -15.65 20.05
CA MET A 1 26.18 -16.55 19.52
C MET A 1 25.94 -16.67 18.03
N VAL A 2 26.85 -16.17 17.19
CA VAL A 2 26.71 -16.31 15.73
C VAL A 2 27.08 -17.74 15.38
N ALA A 3 26.13 -18.53 14.88
CA ALA A 3 26.39 -19.88 14.41
C ALA A 3 27.45 -19.83 13.29
N LYS A 4 28.47 -20.68 13.38
CA LYS A 4 29.50 -20.80 12.35
C LYS A 4 28.83 -21.25 11.05
N GLN A 5 28.66 -20.35 10.09
CA GLN A 5 28.03 -20.65 8.81
C GLN A 5 28.82 -21.75 8.09
N ALA A 6 28.12 -22.79 7.66
CA ALA A 6 28.69 -23.81 6.81
C ALA A 6 29.07 -23.21 5.45
N GLU A 7 30.27 -23.54 4.96
CA GLU A 7 30.76 -23.07 3.67
C GLU A 7 29.91 -23.65 2.53
N ARG A 8 29.30 -22.78 1.71
CA ARG A 8 28.49 -23.18 0.56
C ARG A 8 29.37 -23.20 -0.69
N LEU A 9 29.66 -24.40 -1.19
CA LEU A 9 30.35 -24.57 -2.48
C LEU A 9 29.38 -24.31 -3.64
N ASN A 10 29.78 -23.47 -4.59
CA ASN A 10 29.02 -23.15 -5.81
C ASN A 10 29.81 -23.60 -7.05
N PHE A 11 29.19 -24.41 -7.92
CA PHE A 11 29.79 -24.96 -9.14
C PHE A 11 29.32 -24.24 -10.42
N SER A 12 28.63 -23.09 -10.31
CA SER A 12 28.12 -22.35 -11.47
C SER A 12 29.25 -21.84 -12.34
N SER A 13 29.25 -22.21 -13.62
CA SER A 13 30.20 -21.71 -14.64
C SER A 13 29.83 -20.33 -15.16
N ILE A 14 28.58 -19.90 -14.98
CA ILE A 14 28.04 -18.63 -15.45
C ILE A 14 27.83 -17.71 -14.25
N LYS A 15 28.34 -16.49 -14.33
CA LYS A 15 28.12 -15.46 -13.33
C LYS A 15 26.74 -14.83 -13.53
N ASN A 16 25.87 -14.91 -12.53
CA ASN A 16 24.59 -14.22 -12.55
C ASN A 16 24.86 -12.70 -12.53
N ARG A 17 24.45 -11.99 -13.60
CA ARG A 17 24.70 -10.54 -13.77
C ARG A 17 23.55 -9.67 -13.28
N THR A 18 22.38 -10.25 -13.12
CA THR A 18 21.18 -9.56 -12.64
C THR A 18 21.05 -9.79 -11.15
N GLU A 19 20.89 -8.70 -10.40
CA GLU A 19 20.51 -8.77 -9.01
C GLU A 19 19.08 -9.29 -8.89
N TYR A 20 18.82 -10.06 -7.83
CA TYR A 20 17.45 -10.45 -7.53
C TYR A 20 16.66 -9.22 -7.09
N PRO A 21 15.44 -9.03 -7.60
CA PRO A 21 14.58 -7.96 -7.11
C PRO A 21 14.14 -8.25 -5.67
N ASP A 22 13.57 -7.25 -5.03
CA ASP A 22 12.82 -7.47 -3.79
C ASP A 22 11.50 -8.20 -4.13
N PHE A 23 11.34 -9.41 -3.58
CA PHE A 23 10.16 -10.24 -3.82
C PHE A 23 8.88 -9.70 -3.17
N LEU A 24 9.01 -8.82 -2.17
CA LEU A 24 7.87 -8.18 -1.50
C LEU A 24 7.52 -6.82 -2.12
N ASP A 25 8.33 -6.31 -3.05
CA ASP A 25 8.13 -5.00 -3.68
C ASP A 25 6.74 -4.86 -4.29
N ILE A 26 6.26 -5.90 -4.98
CA ILE A 26 4.92 -5.90 -5.57
C ILE A 26 3.80 -5.72 -4.54
N GLN A 27 3.95 -6.30 -3.35
CA GLN A 27 2.96 -6.20 -2.28
C GLN A 27 2.97 -4.79 -1.68
N ILE A 28 4.17 -4.27 -1.41
CA ILE A 28 4.37 -2.93 -0.84
C ILE A 28 3.85 -1.87 -1.82
N LYS A 29 4.27 -1.97 -3.09
CA LYS A 29 3.87 -1.05 -4.14
C LYS A 29 2.36 -1.06 -4.37
N SER A 30 1.74 -2.23 -4.48
CA SER A 30 0.28 -2.32 -4.67
C SER A 30 -0.50 -1.66 -3.52
N PHE A 31 -0.02 -1.77 -2.29
CA PHE A 31 -0.64 -1.12 -1.13
C PHE A 31 -0.46 0.40 -1.18
N GLN A 32 0.75 0.87 -1.50
CA GLN A 32 1.06 2.30 -1.63
C GLN A 32 0.25 2.95 -2.76
N ASP A 33 0.21 2.34 -3.95
CA ASP A 33 -0.53 2.84 -5.11
C ASP A 33 -2.04 2.92 -4.82
N PHE A 34 -2.59 1.94 -4.10
CA PHE A 34 -4.02 1.94 -3.76
C PHE A 34 -4.43 3.09 -2.83
N PHE A 35 -3.63 3.35 -1.78
CA PHE A 35 -3.93 4.36 -0.76
C PHE A 35 -3.30 5.73 -1.03
N GLN A 36 -2.39 5.82 -2.00
CA GLN A 36 -1.63 7.02 -2.35
C GLN A 36 -1.14 7.79 -1.11
N LEU A 37 -0.59 7.05 -0.15
CA LEU A 37 -0.09 7.60 1.11
C LEU A 37 0.96 8.66 0.80
N GLU A 38 0.98 9.73 1.60
CA GLU A 38 1.94 10.84 1.48
C GLU A 38 1.88 11.61 0.15
N THR A 39 0.88 11.37 -0.70
CA THR A 39 0.65 12.12 -1.94
C THR A 39 -0.29 13.29 -1.68
N LYS A 40 0.12 14.50 -2.09
CA LYS A 40 -0.75 15.68 -1.98
C LYS A 40 -2.01 15.48 -2.81
N SER A 41 -3.12 16.02 -2.35
CA SER A 41 -4.44 15.86 -2.98
C SER A 41 -4.44 16.24 -4.47
N GLU A 42 -3.67 17.27 -4.86
CA GLU A 42 -3.54 17.74 -6.24
C GLU A 42 -2.68 16.83 -7.14
N GLU A 43 -1.80 16.03 -6.53
CA GLU A 43 -0.87 15.12 -7.22
C GLU A 43 -1.42 13.69 -7.26
N ARG A 44 -2.63 13.44 -6.72
CA ARG A 44 -3.25 12.11 -6.69
C ARG A 44 -3.65 11.64 -8.07
N GLY A 45 -3.31 10.39 -8.37
CA GLY A 45 -3.74 9.69 -9.58
C GLY A 45 -5.21 9.29 -9.50
N ASP A 46 -5.87 9.20 -10.64
CA ASP A 46 -7.22 8.64 -10.77
C ASP A 46 -7.16 7.10 -10.71
N GLU A 47 -6.72 6.57 -9.56
CA GLU A 47 -6.61 5.14 -9.29
C GLU A 47 -6.90 4.79 -7.82
N GLY A 48 -7.02 3.49 -7.54
CA GLY A 48 -7.16 2.96 -6.19
C GLY A 48 -8.36 3.52 -5.43
N LEU A 49 -8.11 3.95 -4.19
CA LEU A 49 -9.15 4.48 -3.31
C LEU A 49 -9.74 5.80 -3.83
N TYR A 50 -8.91 6.68 -4.40
CA TYR A 50 -9.37 7.97 -4.94
C TYR A 50 -10.37 7.77 -6.07
N HIS A 51 -10.02 6.92 -7.04
CA HIS A 51 -10.90 6.57 -8.15
C HIS A 51 -12.24 6.01 -7.67
N THR A 52 -12.20 5.11 -6.67
CA THR A 52 -13.42 4.52 -6.10
C THR A 52 -14.36 5.60 -5.54
N PHE A 53 -13.83 6.64 -4.89
CA PHE A 53 -14.67 7.76 -4.44
C PHE A 53 -15.19 8.60 -5.61
N MET A 54 -14.34 8.91 -6.59
CA MET A 54 -14.74 9.68 -7.77
C MET A 54 -15.82 8.97 -8.61
N GLU A 55 -15.81 7.64 -8.69
CA GLU A 55 -16.84 6.86 -9.39
C GLU A 55 -18.21 6.88 -8.69
N ASN A 56 -18.21 6.98 -7.35
CA ASN A 56 -19.45 6.90 -6.55
C ASN A 56 -20.06 8.27 -6.24
N PHE A 57 -19.31 9.35 -6.40
CA PHE A 57 -19.74 10.72 -6.13
C PHE A 57 -19.86 11.52 -7.45
N PRO A 58 -20.73 12.55 -7.49
CA PRO A 58 -21.56 13.05 -6.40
C PRO A 58 -22.81 12.20 -6.14
N ILE A 59 -23.29 12.24 -4.90
CA ILE A 59 -24.56 11.61 -4.50
C ILE A 59 -25.62 12.70 -4.35
N THR A 60 -26.75 12.55 -5.03
CA THR A 60 -27.87 13.50 -4.95
C THR A 60 -29.07 12.90 -4.22
N ASP A 61 -29.80 13.71 -3.45
CA ASP A 61 -31.09 13.29 -2.88
C ASP A 61 -32.14 13.08 -4.00
N THR A 62 -33.14 12.26 -3.73
CA THR A 62 -34.29 11.96 -4.61
C THR A 62 -35.02 13.20 -5.13
N ARG A 63 -34.99 14.30 -4.38
CA ARG A 63 -35.62 15.57 -4.75
C ARG A 63 -34.64 16.57 -5.39
N ASN A 64 -33.39 16.17 -5.61
CA ASN A 64 -32.28 16.98 -6.14
C ASN A 64 -32.06 18.30 -5.38
N GLN A 65 -32.34 18.33 -4.07
CA GLN A 65 -32.17 19.53 -3.23
C GLN A 65 -30.79 19.61 -2.58
N PHE A 66 -30.12 18.45 -2.43
CA PHE A 66 -28.81 18.34 -1.81
C PHE A 66 -27.90 17.47 -2.67
N VAL A 67 -26.64 17.87 -2.73
CA VAL A 67 -25.56 17.15 -3.41
C VAL A 67 -24.44 16.95 -2.40
N LEU A 68 -23.98 15.72 -2.26
CA LEU A 68 -22.78 15.39 -1.51
C LEU A 68 -21.64 15.18 -2.51
N GLU A 69 -20.57 15.93 -2.34
CA GLU A 69 -19.37 15.87 -3.18
C GLU A 69 -18.21 15.28 -2.41
N PHE A 70 -17.38 14.51 -3.10
CA PHE A 70 -16.10 14.07 -2.59
C PHE A 70 -15.03 15.10 -2.99
N LEU A 71 -14.27 15.57 -2.00
CA LEU A 71 -13.18 16.52 -2.22
C LEU A 71 -11.83 15.83 -2.01
N ASP A 72 -11.67 15.15 -0.88
CA ASP A 72 -10.40 14.53 -0.50
C ASP A 72 -10.56 13.48 0.61
N TYR A 73 -9.50 12.70 0.86
CA TYR A 73 -9.39 11.79 2.02
C TYR A 73 -8.02 11.86 2.69
N PHE A 74 -7.99 11.53 3.99
CA PHE A 74 -6.77 11.34 4.77
C PHE A 74 -6.81 9.99 5.46
N ILE A 75 -5.66 9.32 5.54
CA ILE A 75 -5.50 8.07 6.29
C ILE A 75 -4.81 8.41 7.60
N ASP A 76 -5.52 8.21 8.70
CA ASP A 76 -4.97 8.41 10.04
C ASP A 76 -3.96 7.31 10.39
N PRO A 77 -2.95 7.61 11.24
CA PRO A 77 -2.03 6.61 11.71
C PRO A 77 -2.75 5.48 12.46
N PRO A 78 -2.22 4.25 12.42
CA PRO A 78 -2.79 3.12 13.14
C PRO A 78 -2.83 3.39 14.65
N ARG A 79 -3.93 2.98 15.30
CA ARG A 79 -4.16 3.24 16.74
C ARG A 79 -3.29 2.40 17.66
N TYR A 80 -2.85 1.23 17.19
CA TYR A 80 -2.11 0.23 17.97
C TYR A 80 -0.90 -0.26 17.17
N SER A 81 0.10 -0.78 17.87
CA SER A 81 1.25 -1.42 17.21
C SER A 81 0.88 -2.80 16.68
N ILE A 82 1.73 -3.36 15.82
CA ILE A 82 1.54 -4.70 15.27
C ILE A 82 1.53 -5.75 16.40
N GLU A 83 2.44 -5.63 17.37
CA GLU A 83 2.54 -6.54 18.51
C GLU A 83 1.27 -6.51 19.36
N GLU A 84 0.75 -5.32 19.65
CA GLU A 84 -0.47 -5.15 20.42
C GLU A 84 -1.69 -5.77 19.72
N CYS A 85 -1.82 -5.58 18.40
CA CYS A 85 -2.88 -6.20 17.62
C CYS A 85 -2.83 -7.74 17.68
N ILE A 86 -1.62 -8.31 17.59
CA ILE A 86 -1.42 -9.77 17.66
C ILE A 86 -1.77 -10.30 19.06
N GLU A 87 -1.32 -9.64 20.13
CA GLU A 87 -1.59 -10.06 21.51
C GLU A 87 -3.08 -9.99 21.87
N ARG A 88 -3.78 -8.99 21.34
CA ARG A 88 -5.20 -8.74 21.63
C ARG A 88 -6.15 -9.44 20.66
N GLY A 89 -5.64 -10.00 19.55
CA GLY A 89 -6.45 -10.64 18.51
C GLY A 89 -7.40 -9.66 17.80
N LEU A 90 -6.94 -8.42 17.57
CA LEU A 90 -7.69 -7.38 16.86
C LEU A 90 -7.68 -7.58 15.34
#